data_AF-A0A520PRY5-F1
#
_entry.id   AF-A0A520PRY5-F1
#
_cell.length_a   1.000
_cell.length_b   1.000
_cell.length_c   1.000
_cell.angle_alpha   90.00
_cell.angle_beta   90.00
_cell.angle_gamma   90.00
#
_symmetry.space_group_name_H-M   'P 1'
#
loop_
_entity.id
_entity.type
_entity.pdbx_description
1 polymer ?
#
loop_
_entity_poly.entity_id
_entity_poly.type
_entity_poly.pdbx_seq_one_letter_code
_entity_poly.pdbx_strand_id
1 'polypeptide(L)'
;MIARLSLAAFLLLGALGCDGGEDPGDGAVTPGMDGSTSPGPDGAPPPGPDGSPPPTGDAGCELQVEICGDRMDQNCDGRDQSCGDNDGDGVEACREGDDLTLCDCDDTRTDVRPPFGGSVPGAPELCDGRDNDCDGRIDESSECCAGCEGIEPSRADRCDEAGQCDCSTASGVGPCPEGSTCCSTGCVDIQTDFDNCGLCGTRCTPSADRCTAGECRCGDGPVCDLTFECTGGACGG
;
A
#
# COMPACT_ATOMS: atom_id res chain seq x y z
N MET A 1 9.57 4.06 56.16
CA MET A 1 8.72 3.32 57.12
C MET A 1 7.62 2.63 56.34
N ILE A 2 7.36 1.33 56.59
CA ILE A 2 6.08 0.61 56.33
C ILE A 2 5.69 0.49 54.82
N ALA A 3 5.33 -0.67 54.25
CA ALA A 3 5.46 -2.07 54.65
C ALA A 3 5.39 -3.00 53.40
N ARG A 4 5.63 -4.31 53.60
CA ARG A 4 5.58 -5.36 52.56
C ARG A 4 4.24 -6.09 52.54
N LEU A 5 3.90 -6.70 51.40
CA LEU A 5 3.12 -7.96 51.29
C LEU A 5 3.41 -8.55 49.89
N SER A 6 4.23 -9.62 49.74
CA SER A 6 3.92 -11.05 49.96
C SER A 6 2.75 -11.52 49.08
N LEU A 7 3.00 -12.19 47.94
CA LEU A 7 3.43 -13.60 47.76
C LEU A 7 2.27 -14.60 47.92
N ALA A 8 1.88 -15.24 46.81
CA ALA A 8 1.29 -16.58 46.82
C ALA A 8 1.47 -17.26 45.45
N ALA A 9 2.16 -18.40 45.44
CA ALA A 9 2.11 -19.37 44.35
C ALA A 9 1.37 -20.61 44.83
N PHE A 10 0.53 -21.20 43.99
CA PHE A 10 -0.04 -22.54 44.15
C PHE A 10 -0.11 -23.18 42.75
N LEU A 11 0.69 -24.19 42.40
CA LEU A 11 0.66 -25.61 42.83
C LEU A 11 -0.65 -26.34 42.45
N LEU A 12 -0.61 -26.94 41.24
CA LEU A 12 -0.59 -28.39 40.99
C LEU A 12 -1.71 -29.32 41.50
N LEU A 13 -1.90 -30.37 40.68
CA LEU A 13 -2.45 -31.71 40.97
C LEU A 13 -3.98 -31.92 40.95
N GLY A 14 -4.39 -33.01 40.29
CA GLY A 14 -5.56 -33.79 40.71
C GLY A 14 -6.47 -34.31 39.59
N ALA A 15 -6.07 -35.37 38.86
CA ALA A 15 -6.95 -36.06 37.91
C ALA A 15 -7.74 -37.22 38.56
N LEU A 16 -9.02 -37.35 38.19
CA LEU A 16 -9.90 -38.55 38.20
C LEU A 16 -11.09 -38.15 37.28
N GLY A 17 -11.53 -38.86 36.23
CA GLY A 17 -11.51 -40.30 35.96
C GLY A 17 -12.85 -40.92 36.42
N CYS A 18 -13.67 -41.59 35.62
CA CYS A 18 -13.71 -41.73 34.14
C CYS A 18 -15.11 -41.22 33.67
N ASP A 19 -15.84 -41.68 32.64
CA ASP A 19 -15.81 -42.77 31.63
C ASP A 19 -16.79 -42.32 30.49
N GLY A 20 -16.98 -42.91 29.30
CA GLY A 20 -16.54 -44.13 28.60
C GLY A 20 -17.30 -44.16 27.25
N GLY A 21 -16.73 -44.72 26.17
CA GLY A 21 -17.32 -44.63 24.82
C GLY A 21 -16.35 -45.04 23.72
N GLU A 22 -16.25 -46.35 23.48
CA GLU A 22 -15.28 -46.98 22.58
C GLU A 22 -15.64 -46.82 21.08
N ASP A 23 -14.62 -46.66 20.21
CA ASP A 23 -14.30 -47.67 19.17
C ASP A 23 -12.85 -47.45 18.62
N PRO A 24 -12.08 -48.48 18.24
CA PRO A 24 -10.65 -48.37 17.92
C PRO A 24 -10.34 -48.37 16.42
N GLY A 25 -9.18 -47.82 16.00
CA GLY A 25 -8.85 -47.74 14.57
C GLY A 25 -7.42 -47.37 14.16
N ASP A 26 -6.38 -47.60 14.98
CA ASP A 26 -4.99 -47.47 14.50
C ASP A 26 -4.61 -48.66 13.60
N GLY A 27 -4.26 -48.41 12.33
CA GLY A 27 -3.87 -49.47 11.40
C GLY A 27 -3.41 -48.99 10.03
N ALA A 28 -2.09 -48.87 9.85
CA ALA A 28 -1.50 -48.42 8.58
C ALA A 28 -1.58 -49.48 7.46
N VAL A 29 -1.65 -48.96 6.22
CA VAL A 29 -1.34 -49.59 4.92
C VAL A 29 -2.06 -50.88 4.48
N THR A 30 -2.85 -50.76 3.41
CA THR A 30 -2.95 -51.79 2.35
C THR A 30 -2.79 -51.15 0.95
N PRO A 31 -2.36 -51.91 -0.08
CA PRO A 31 -2.01 -51.34 -1.38
C PRO A 31 -3.22 -51.11 -2.29
N GLY A 32 -3.05 -50.24 -3.30
CA GLY A 32 -4.14 -49.80 -4.17
C GLY A 32 -4.69 -50.86 -5.15
N MET A 33 -5.94 -50.62 -5.53
CA MET A 33 -6.64 -51.11 -6.73
C MET A 33 -7.25 -49.83 -7.36
N ASP A 34 -6.47 -49.11 -8.16
CA ASP A 34 -6.46 -49.20 -9.63
C ASP A 34 -7.74 -48.68 -10.34
N GLY A 35 -8.40 -47.67 -9.73
CA GLY A 35 -9.25 -46.72 -10.44
C GLY A 35 -8.49 -45.76 -11.39
N SER A 36 -7.39 -46.18 -12.00
CA SER A 36 -6.67 -45.39 -13.00
C SER A 36 -7.41 -45.40 -14.32
N THR A 37 -8.43 -44.54 -14.45
CA THR A 37 -8.88 -44.09 -15.77
C THR A 37 -7.76 -43.25 -16.36
N SER A 38 -6.81 -43.91 -17.03
CA SER A 38 -5.88 -43.26 -17.95
C SER A 38 -6.71 -42.33 -18.84
N PRO A 39 -6.40 -41.03 -18.93
CA PRO A 39 -7.12 -40.15 -19.83
C PRO A 39 -7.08 -40.72 -21.24
N GLY A 40 -8.14 -40.46 -22.02
CA GLY A 40 -8.07 -40.65 -23.47
C GLY A 40 -6.90 -39.82 -24.05
N PRO A 41 -6.53 -40.02 -25.33
CA PRO A 41 -5.44 -39.27 -25.97
C PRO A 41 -5.61 -37.74 -25.88
N ASP A 42 -6.82 -37.25 -25.61
CA ASP A 42 -7.20 -35.84 -25.51
C ASP A 42 -7.37 -35.32 -24.05
N GLY A 43 -7.06 -36.13 -23.03
CA GLY A 43 -6.99 -35.68 -21.62
C GLY A 43 -8.31 -35.53 -20.86
N ALA A 44 -9.48 -35.62 -21.50
CA ALA A 44 -10.78 -35.37 -20.87
C ALA A 44 -11.28 -36.52 -19.97
N PRO A 45 -11.96 -36.24 -18.84
CA PRO A 45 -12.67 -37.24 -18.05
C PRO A 45 -13.92 -37.77 -18.78
N PRO A 46 -14.36 -39.02 -18.50
CA PRO A 46 -15.55 -39.58 -19.14
C PRO A 46 -16.85 -38.89 -18.68
N PRO A 47 -17.90 -38.88 -19.52
CA PRO A 47 -19.22 -38.37 -19.15
C PRO A 47 -19.89 -39.24 -18.07
N GLY A 48 -20.89 -38.66 -17.40
CA GLY A 48 -21.66 -39.33 -16.36
C GLY A 48 -22.46 -40.55 -16.85
N PRO A 49 -22.97 -41.40 -15.94
CA PRO A 49 -23.76 -42.59 -16.28
C PRO A 49 -25.10 -42.28 -16.98
N ASP A 50 -25.50 -41.02 -17.00
CA ASP A 50 -26.65 -40.43 -17.70
C ASP A 50 -26.30 -39.83 -19.07
N GLY A 51 -25.01 -39.76 -19.42
CA GLY A 51 -24.51 -39.11 -20.63
C GLY A 51 -24.32 -37.59 -20.50
N SER A 52 -24.47 -37.02 -19.31
CA SER A 52 -24.17 -35.60 -19.07
C SER A 52 -22.67 -35.35 -19.20
N PRO A 53 -22.25 -34.20 -19.77
CA PRO A 53 -20.84 -33.82 -19.78
C PRO A 53 -20.33 -33.70 -18.34
N PRO A 54 -19.05 -34.04 -18.07
CA PRO A 54 -18.46 -33.81 -16.76
C PRO A 54 -18.47 -32.30 -16.46
N PRO A 55 -18.71 -31.88 -15.20
CA PRO A 55 -18.70 -30.46 -14.84
C PRO A 55 -17.32 -29.87 -15.15
N THR A 56 -17.29 -28.89 -16.07
CA THR A 56 -16.07 -28.20 -16.49
C THR A 56 -15.84 -26.99 -15.59
N GLY A 57 -15.02 -27.18 -14.55
CA GLY A 57 -14.76 -26.14 -13.55
C GLY A 57 -15.60 -26.34 -12.29
N ASP A 58 -15.04 -25.86 -11.18
CA ASP A 58 -15.38 -26.19 -9.79
C ASP A 58 -16.86 -26.23 -9.39
N ALA A 59 -17.18 -27.19 -8.52
CA ALA A 59 -18.51 -27.41 -7.94
C ALA A 59 -18.85 -26.39 -6.83
N GLY A 60 -18.76 -25.08 -7.14
CA GLY A 60 -18.94 -23.97 -6.19
C GLY A 60 -20.00 -22.92 -6.56
N CYS A 61 -20.11 -22.53 -7.84
CA CYS A 61 -20.96 -21.39 -8.26
C CYS A 61 -22.43 -21.76 -8.53
N GLU A 62 -23.24 -21.96 -7.48
CA GLU A 62 -24.72 -22.04 -7.58
C GLU A 62 -25.48 -21.12 -6.60
N LEU A 63 -24.87 -20.04 -6.08
CA LEU A 63 -25.55 -19.08 -5.21
C LEU A 63 -25.40 -17.63 -5.70
N GLN A 64 -26.50 -16.87 -5.69
CA GLN A 64 -26.54 -15.44 -6.05
C GLN A 64 -26.05 -14.52 -4.90
N VAL A 65 -25.23 -15.06 -4.00
CA VAL A 65 -24.72 -14.38 -2.82
C VAL A 65 -23.22 -14.52 -2.86
N GLU A 66 -22.54 -13.40 -2.76
CA GLU A 66 -21.10 -13.36 -2.66
C GLU A 66 -20.71 -12.86 -1.27
N ILE A 67 -19.87 -13.64 -0.58
CA ILE A 67 -19.36 -13.30 0.73
C ILE A 67 -18.07 -12.53 0.50
N CYS A 68 -18.18 -11.21 0.55
CA CYS A 68 -17.06 -10.30 0.35
C CYS A 68 -15.85 -10.63 1.24
N GLY A 69 -14.65 -10.61 0.65
CA GLY A 69 -13.39 -10.65 1.40
C GLY A 69 -12.91 -12.05 1.78
N ASP A 70 -13.63 -13.11 1.41
CA ASP A 70 -13.24 -14.50 1.71
C ASP A 70 -12.32 -15.14 0.63
N ARG A 71 -12.01 -14.41 -0.44
CA ARG A 71 -11.18 -14.80 -1.59
C ARG A 71 -11.78 -15.90 -2.47
N MET A 72 -13.08 -16.17 -2.35
CA MET A 72 -13.82 -17.09 -3.20
C MET A 72 -14.77 -16.31 -4.12
N ASP A 73 -14.48 -16.32 -5.42
CA ASP A 73 -15.39 -15.87 -6.48
C ASP A 73 -16.61 -16.80 -6.50
N GLN A 74 -17.67 -16.37 -5.80
CA GLN A 74 -18.90 -17.17 -5.60
C GLN A 74 -19.96 -16.89 -6.67
N ASN A 75 -19.87 -15.73 -7.34
CA ASN A 75 -20.76 -15.34 -8.43
C ASN A 75 -20.22 -15.74 -9.82
N CYS A 76 -18.94 -16.15 -9.89
CA CYS A 76 -18.17 -16.52 -11.08
C CYS A 76 -17.96 -15.39 -12.11
N ASP A 77 -17.84 -14.12 -11.67
CA ASP A 77 -17.57 -12.95 -12.55
C ASP A 77 -16.08 -12.66 -12.80
N GLY A 78 -15.18 -13.41 -12.13
CA GLY A 78 -13.73 -13.28 -12.22
C GLY A 78 -13.12 -12.38 -11.15
N ARG A 79 -13.87 -12.06 -10.08
CA ARG A 79 -13.48 -11.23 -8.94
C ARG A 79 -14.01 -11.87 -7.66
N ASP A 80 -13.39 -11.51 -6.54
CA ASP A 80 -14.05 -11.50 -5.24
C ASP A 80 -14.69 -10.11 -5.14
N GLN A 81 -15.99 -9.99 -4.89
CA GLN A 81 -16.63 -8.70 -4.58
C GLN A 81 -16.00 -8.13 -3.31
N SER A 82 -15.52 -6.89 -3.39
CA SER A 82 -15.08 -6.11 -2.22
C SER A 82 -16.19 -6.02 -1.17
N CYS A 83 -15.85 -5.55 0.03
CA CYS A 83 -16.83 -5.39 1.11
C CYS A 83 -17.82 -4.22 0.88
N GLY A 84 -18.01 -3.81 -0.37
CA GLY A 84 -18.88 -2.74 -0.79
C GLY A 84 -18.24 -1.36 -0.72
N ASP A 85 -19.12 -0.38 -0.80
CA ASP A 85 -18.94 1.05 -0.56
C ASP A 85 -20.08 1.40 0.41
N ASN A 86 -19.86 1.13 1.69
CA ASN A 86 -20.91 1.16 2.72
C ASN A 86 -21.16 2.58 3.26
N ASP A 87 -20.21 3.49 3.09
CA ASP A 87 -20.41 4.91 3.39
C ASP A 87 -20.88 5.75 2.19
N GLY A 88 -20.67 5.28 0.96
CA GLY A 88 -21.22 5.83 -0.28
C GLY A 88 -20.32 6.84 -0.98
N ASP A 89 -18.99 6.77 -0.80
CA ASP A 89 -18.02 7.69 -1.39
C ASP A 89 -17.53 7.30 -2.80
N GLY A 90 -17.77 6.04 -3.21
CA GLY A 90 -17.43 5.50 -4.53
C GLY A 90 -16.09 4.76 -4.62
N VAL A 91 -15.37 4.58 -3.51
CA VAL A 91 -14.23 3.67 -3.37
C VAL A 91 -14.67 2.39 -2.65
N GLU A 92 -14.05 1.26 -3.01
CA GLU A 92 -14.41 -0.04 -2.45
C GLU A 92 -13.50 -0.40 -1.27
N ALA A 93 -14.10 -0.97 -0.22
CA ALA A 93 -13.44 -1.37 1.03
C ALA A 93 -12.27 -2.38 0.86
N CYS A 94 -11.19 -2.18 1.61
CA CYS A 94 -10.06 -3.09 1.70
C CYS A 94 -10.38 -4.43 2.39
N ARG A 95 -9.73 -5.51 1.97
CA ARG A 95 -9.69 -6.79 2.70
C ARG A 95 -8.48 -6.86 3.64
N GLU A 96 -8.52 -7.80 4.58
CA GLU A 96 -7.37 -8.12 5.44
C GLU A 96 -6.18 -8.58 4.59
N GLY A 97 -5.15 -7.73 4.51
CA GLY A 97 -3.90 -7.99 3.76
C GLY A 97 -3.86 -7.41 2.35
N ASP A 98 -4.84 -6.60 1.95
CA ASP A 98 -4.77 -5.82 0.70
C ASP A 98 -3.83 -4.60 0.84
N ASP A 99 -3.50 -3.98 -0.29
CA ASP A 99 -2.71 -2.74 -0.35
C ASP A 99 -3.65 -1.54 -0.13
N LEU A 100 -3.52 -0.88 1.02
CA LEU A 100 -4.41 0.22 1.44
C LEU A 100 -4.39 1.42 0.48
N THR A 101 -3.37 1.55 -0.37
CA THR A 101 -3.30 2.62 -1.39
C THR A 101 -4.27 2.41 -2.56
N LEU A 102 -4.95 1.25 -2.62
CA LEU A 102 -5.81 0.84 -3.74
C LEU A 102 -7.29 0.64 -3.36
N CYS A 103 -7.65 0.74 -2.08
CA CYS A 103 -8.97 0.46 -1.52
C CYS A 103 -9.23 1.31 -0.27
N ASP A 104 -10.48 1.48 0.13
CA ASP A 104 -10.82 2.25 1.33
C ASP A 104 -10.42 1.51 2.63
N CYS A 105 -9.68 2.20 3.51
CA CYS A 105 -9.18 1.70 4.77
C CYS A 105 -10.11 1.90 6.00
N ASP A 106 -11.22 2.67 5.89
CA ASP A 106 -12.30 2.77 6.89
C ASP A 106 -13.67 2.99 6.20
N ASP A 107 -14.23 1.90 5.63
CA ASP A 107 -15.56 1.74 4.96
C ASP A 107 -16.80 2.09 5.82
N THR A 108 -16.62 2.95 6.81
CA THR A 108 -17.67 3.60 7.58
C THR A 108 -17.58 5.14 7.50
N ARG A 109 -16.70 5.67 6.63
CA ARG A 109 -16.23 7.05 6.63
C ARG A 109 -15.86 7.60 5.24
N THR A 110 -16.81 8.29 4.61
CA THR A 110 -16.61 9.07 3.35
C THR A 110 -15.48 10.14 3.36
N ASP A 111 -14.82 10.35 4.50
CA ASP A 111 -13.64 11.18 4.70
C ASP A 111 -12.33 10.39 4.87
N VAL A 112 -12.33 9.08 4.62
CA VAL A 112 -11.16 8.19 4.59
C VAL A 112 -11.22 7.41 3.27
N ARG A 113 -10.27 7.62 2.35
CA ARG A 113 -10.10 6.83 1.10
C ARG A 113 -8.86 7.26 0.30
N PRO A 114 -8.23 6.33 -0.45
CA PRO A 114 -7.13 6.65 -1.32
C PRO A 114 -7.51 7.38 -2.62
N PRO A 115 -6.53 8.02 -3.29
CA PRO A 115 -6.71 8.63 -4.61
C PRO A 115 -6.94 7.60 -5.72
N PHE A 116 -8.20 7.29 -6.04
CA PHE A 116 -8.53 6.26 -7.03
C PHE A 116 -8.43 6.75 -8.48
N GLY A 117 -7.46 6.19 -9.23
CA GLY A 117 -7.38 6.27 -10.70
C GLY A 117 -7.28 7.69 -11.29
N GLY A 118 -6.87 8.67 -10.49
CA GLY A 118 -6.85 10.10 -10.86
C GLY A 118 -8.23 10.71 -11.15
N SER A 119 -9.32 9.98 -10.89
CA SER A 119 -10.70 10.44 -11.08
C SER A 119 -11.37 10.80 -9.75
N VAL A 120 -10.95 10.14 -8.68
CA VAL A 120 -11.28 10.46 -7.29
C VAL A 120 -10.02 11.00 -6.63
N PRO A 121 -9.98 12.25 -6.12
CA PRO A 121 -8.91 12.67 -5.23
C PRO A 121 -9.05 11.93 -3.89
N GLY A 122 -7.92 11.55 -3.29
CA GLY A 122 -7.88 11.01 -1.93
C GLY A 122 -8.52 11.99 -0.96
N ALA A 123 -9.01 11.48 0.19
CA ALA A 123 -9.56 12.39 1.18
C ALA A 123 -8.45 13.32 1.72
N PRO A 124 -8.73 14.59 2.04
CA PRO A 124 -7.71 15.47 2.58
C PRO A 124 -7.32 15.03 3.99
N GLU A 125 -6.02 14.86 4.25
CA GLU A 125 -5.49 14.68 5.61
C GLU A 125 -6.01 15.75 6.57
N LEU A 126 -6.62 15.27 7.65
CA LEU A 126 -6.97 16.07 8.80
C LEU A 126 -5.90 15.90 9.89
N CYS A 127 -6.12 16.54 11.04
CA CYS A 127 -5.25 16.43 12.21
C CYS A 127 -6.01 15.73 13.34
N ASP A 128 -6.52 14.52 13.06
CA ASP A 128 -7.42 13.78 13.94
C ASP A 128 -6.93 12.37 14.32
N GLY A 129 -5.70 12.02 13.93
CA GLY A 129 -5.04 10.76 14.26
C GLY A 129 -5.44 9.61 13.34
N ARG A 130 -5.78 9.94 12.08
CA ARG A 130 -6.19 8.99 11.03
C ARG A 130 -5.27 9.10 9.83
N ASP A 131 -5.33 8.05 9.02
CA ASP A 131 -4.81 7.98 7.67
C ASP A 131 -6.02 8.25 6.77
N ASN A 132 -6.26 9.50 6.36
CA ASN A 132 -7.44 9.86 5.59
C ASN A 132 -7.27 9.51 4.10
N ASP A 133 -6.05 9.53 3.56
CA ASP A 133 -5.77 9.16 2.16
C ASP A 133 -5.20 7.73 1.97
N CYS A 134 -5.14 6.94 3.05
CA CYS A 134 -4.71 5.53 3.07
C CYS A 134 -3.30 5.28 2.50
N ASP A 135 -2.37 6.26 2.52
CA ASP A 135 -0.96 6.09 2.10
C ASP A 135 -0.08 5.34 3.12
N GLY A 136 -0.60 5.06 4.32
CA GLY A 136 0.11 4.42 5.42
C GLY A 136 0.82 5.41 6.34
N ARG A 137 0.49 6.69 6.26
CA ARG A 137 0.88 7.75 7.20
C ARG A 137 -0.35 8.23 7.99
N ILE A 138 -0.11 9.08 8.98
CA ILE A 138 -1.16 9.64 9.82
C ILE A 138 -0.84 11.13 9.97
N ASP A 139 -1.81 11.98 9.67
CA ASP A 139 -1.75 13.43 9.80
C ASP A 139 -0.47 14.06 9.14
N GLU A 140 0.04 13.56 7.99
CA GLU A 140 1.33 14.05 7.43
C GLU A 140 1.26 15.44 6.77
N SER A 141 0.06 16.01 6.69
CA SER A 141 -0.16 17.43 6.43
C SER A 141 0.80 18.29 7.27
N SER A 142 1.54 19.19 6.61
CA SER A 142 2.43 20.14 7.31
C SER A 142 1.69 21.08 8.27
N GLU A 143 0.36 21.18 8.17
CA GLU A 143 -0.50 21.94 9.08
C GLU A 143 -0.83 21.18 10.37
N CYS A 144 -0.68 19.84 10.38
CA CYS A 144 -0.99 18.98 11.52
C CYS A 144 0.21 18.71 12.44
N CYS A 145 1.41 18.72 11.89
CA CYS A 145 2.63 18.54 12.68
C CYS A 145 3.01 19.83 13.41
N ALA A 146 2.78 19.90 14.72
CA ALA A 146 3.19 21.06 15.54
C ALA A 146 4.72 21.33 15.46
N GLY A 147 5.53 20.30 15.22
CA GLY A 147 6.97 20.43 14.94
C GLY A 147 7.30 21.13 13.60
N CYS A 148 6.33 21.31 12.70
CA CYS A 148 6.45 22.07 11.45
C CYS A 148 6.02 23.54 11.58
N GLU A 149 5.57 24.02 12.75
CA GLU A 149 5.14 25.43 12.90
C GLU A 149 6.29 26.39 12.55
N GLY A 150 6.09 27.22 11.52
CA GLY A 150 7.11 28.17 11.03
C GLY A 150 8.20 27.54 10.13
N ILE A 151 8.05 26.29 9.72
CA ILE A 151 8.84 25.65 8.67
C ILE A 151 8.13 25.87 7.33
N GLU A 152 8.87 26.30 6.29
CA GLU A 152 8.32 26.40 4.93
C GLU A 152 7.88 25.00 4.45
N PRO A 153 6.65 24.81 3.92
CA PRO A 153 6.14 23.49 3.53
C PRO A 153 6.99 22.74 2.50
N SER A 154 7.85 23.44 1.75
CA SER A 154 8.77 22.81 0.80
C SER A 154 9.99 22.14 1.46
N ARG A 155 10.18 22.26 2.79
CA ARG A 155 11.36 21.75 3.52
C ARG A 155 11.13 20.40 4.20
N ALA A 156 9.90 19.89 4.23
CA ALA A 156 9.50 18.66 4.90
C ALA A 156 8.16 18.16 4.35
N ASP A 157 7.88 16.86 4.49
CA ASP A 157 6.69 16.18 3.94
C ASP A 157 6.16 15.05 4.86
N ARG A 158 6.66 14.99 6.11
CA ARG A 158 6.20 14.05 7.15
C ARG A 158 6.28 14.67 8.55
N CYS A 159 5.47 14.13 9.46
CA CYS A 159 5.70 14.18 10.90
C CYS A 159 6.24 12.82 11.35
N ASP A 160 7.25 12.78 12.24
CA ASP A 160 7.76 11.53 12.79
C ASP A 160 6.99 11.05 14.04
N GLU A 161 7.30 9.85 14.55
CA GLU A 161 6.68 9.30 15.78
C GLU A 161 6.88 10.16 17.05
N ALA A 162 7.83 11.11 17.02
CA ALA A 162 8.09 12.06 18.10
C ALA A 162 7.36 13.40 17.91
N GLY A 163 6.58 13.57 16.83
CA GLY A 163 5.88 14.81 16.49
C GLY A 163 6.79 15.88 15.86
N GLN A 164 7.94 15.49 15.33
CA GLN A 164 8.92 16.37 14.69
C GLN A 164 8.73 16.39 13.17
N CYS A 165 8.81 17.58 12.58
CA CYS A 165 8.80 17.80 11.14
C CYS A 165 10.02 17.12 10.48
N ASP A 166 9.82 16.40 9.39
CA ASP A 166 10.81 15.51 8.77
C ASP A 166 10.71 15.54 7.22
N CYS A 167 11.82 15.23 6.54
CA CYS A 167 11.85 15.00 5.11
C CYS A 167 11.96 13.50 4.84
N SER A 168 10.94 12.91 4.22
CA SER A 168 10.65 11.47 4.04
C SER A 168 11.81 10.58 3.57
N THR A 169 12.81 11.17 2.95
CA THR A 169 14.04 10.50 2.52
C THR A 169 15.04 10.22 3.65
N ALA A 170 14.79 10.75 4.85
CA ALA A 170 15.73 10.72 5.96
C ALA A 170 15.05 10.69 7.35
N SER A 171 14.01 9.86 7.54
CA SER A 171 13.28 9.79 8.82
C SER A 171 14.18 9.75 10.06
N GLY A 172 13.89 10.62 11.04
CA GLY A 172 14.75 10.97 12.17
C GLY A 172 15.72 12.13 11.90
N VAL A 173 15.66 12.75 10.71
CA VAL A 173 16.40 13.96 10.33
C VAL A 173 15.39 15.06 10.05
N GLY A 174 15.46 16.13 10.86
CA GLY A 174 14.52 17.24 10.77
C GLY A 174 14.49 17.96 9.41
N PRO A 175 13.65 19.00 9.28
CA PRO A 175 13.35 19.61 7.99
C PRO A 175 14.62 20.14 7.31
N CYS A 176 14.59 20.16 5.98
CA CYS A 176 15.71 20.63 5.17
C CYS A 176 16.21 22.01 5.60
N PRO A 177 17.51 22.31 5.44
CA PRO A 177 18.06 23.62 5.77
C PRO A 177 17.37 24.72 4.94
N GLU A 178 17.39 25.96 5.44
CA GLU A 178 16.82 27.10 4.73
C GLU A 178 17.45 27.25 3.34
N GLY A 179 16.60 27.46 2.32
CA GLY A 179 17.00 27.51 0.92
C GLY A 179 17.08 26.15 0.21
N SER A 180 16.94 25.03 0.92
CA SER A 180 16.77 23.70 0.31
C SER A 180 15.32 23.22 0.36
N THR A 181 14.96 22.38 -0.59
CA THR A 181 13.65 21.73 -0.73
C THR A 181 13.78 20.24 -0.40
N CYS A 182 12.81 19.68 0.31
CA CYS A 182 12.68 18.24 0.49
C CYS A 182 12.24 17.61 -0.84
N CYS A 183 13.14 16.84 -1.44
CA CYS A 183 12.90 16.06 -2.65
C CYS A 183 13.00 14.57 -2.34
N SER A 184 12.50 13.71 -3.24
CA SER A 184 12.53 12.24 -3.14
C SER A 184 13.94 11.62 -3.09
N THR A 185 15.00 12.45 -3.16
CA THR A 185 16.41 12.06 -3.06
C THR A 185 17.15 12.69 -1.87
N GLY A 186 16.48 13.55 -1.08
CA GLY A 186 17.10 14.33 0.00
C GLY A 186 16.75 15.82 -0.07
N CYS A 187 17.43 16.60 0.76
CA CYS A 187 17.38 18.05 0.70
C CYS A 187 18.21 18.59 -0.48
N VAL A 188 17.56 19.28 -1.42
CA VAL A 188 18.19 19.79 -2.65
C VAL A 188 18.02 21.29 -2.78
N ASP A 189 19.07 22.00 -3.23
CA ASP A 189 18.97 23.40 -3.63
C ASP A 189 18.43 23.51 -5.06
N ILE A 190 17.11 23.60 -5.19
CA ILE A 190 16.41 23.78 -6.46
C ILE A 190 16.80 25.08 -7.21
N GLN A 191 17.53 26.01 -6.59
CA GLN A 191 17.97 27.25 -7.24
C GLN A 191 19.26 27.06 -8.07
N THR A 192 20.05 26.03 -7.77
CA THR A 192 21.37 25.80 -8.40
C THR A 192 21.64 24.36 -8.85
N ASP A 193 20.87 23.39 -8.37
CA ASP A 193 20.99 21.99 -8.76
C ASP A 193 20.50 21.76 -10.21
N PHE A 194 21.36 21.18 -11.05
CA PHE A 194 21.07 20.93 -12.47
C PHE A 194 20.01 19.83 -12.69
N ASP A 195 19.91 18.89 -11.75
CA ASP A 195 19.01 17.74 -11.80
C ASP A 195 17.63 18.01 -11.17
N ASN A 196 17.48 19.15 -10.49
CA ASN A 196 16.29 19.54 -9.72
C ASN A 196 15.98 21.05 -9.88
N CYS A 197 16.20 21.59 -11.08
CA CYS A 197 16.16 23.04 -11.29
C CYS A 197 14.73 23.59 -11.23
N GLY A 198 14.49 24.48 -10.27
CA GLY A 198 13.19 25.10 -10.00
C GLY A 198 12.21 24.20 -9.24
N LEU A 199 12.28 22.88 -9.45
CA LEU A 199 11.44 21.85 -8.82
C LEU A 199 12.20 20.52 -8.71
N CYS A 200 11.89 19.72 -7.69
CA CYS A 200 12.44 18.37 -7.52
C CYS A 200 12.30 17.52 -8.80
N GLY A 201 13.36 16.78 -9.16
CA GLY A 201 13.42 15.93 -10.35
C GLY A 201 13.44 16.67 -11.70
N THR A 202 13.40 18.01 -11.71
CA THR A 202 13.39 18.81 -12.95
C THR A 202 14.81 19.01 -13.48
N ARG A 203 15.37 17.96 -14.09
CA ARG A 203 16.69 18.03 -14.72
C ARG A 203 16.69 18.93 -15.96
N CYS A 204 17.66 19.83 -16.03
CA CYS A 204 17.87 20.67 -17.19
C CYS A 204 18.23 19.84 -18.45
N THR A 205 17.63 20.21 -19.57
CA THR A 205 17.87 19.59 -20.89
C THR A 205 19.24 19.96 -21.47
N PRO A 206 19.76 19.24 -22.48
CA PRO A 206 21.01 19.59 -23.17
C PRO A 206 21.05 20.99 -23.80
N SER A 207 19.92 21.69 -23.92
CA SER A 207 19.83 23.11 -24.29
C SER A 207 20.25 24.08 -23.18
N ALA A 208 20.72 23.58 -22.03
CA ALA A 208 21.20 24.34 -20.88
C ALA A 208 22.46 23.69 -20.27
N ASP A 209 23.31 24.47 -19.60
CA ASP A 209 24.52 23.98 -18.93
C ASP A 209 24.54 24.21 -17.41
N ARG A 210 23.52 24.90 -16.87
CA ARG A 210 23.37 25.18 -15.43
C ARG A 210 21.92 25.44 -15.04
N CYS A 211 21.65 25.29 -13.74
CA CYS A 211 20.52 25.96 -13.10
C CYS A 211 20.99 27.30 -12.52
N THR A 212 20.15 28.34 -12.55
CA THR A 212 20.41 29.62 -11.87
C THR A 212 19.09 30.26 -11.50
N ALA A 213 18.90 30.53 -10.20
CA ALA A 213 17.66 31.07 -9.64
C ALA A 213 16.41 30.24 -9.99
N GLY A 214 16.57 28.91 -10.03
CA GLY A 214 15.49 27.97 -10.34
C GLY A 214 15.13 27.87 -11.82
N GLU A 215 15.93 28.47 -12.72
CA GLU A 215 15.73 28.38 -14.17
C GLU A 215 16.94 27.72 -14.84
N CYS A 216 16.68 26.83 -15.80
CA CYS A 216 17.71 26.30 -16.67
C CYS A 216 18.25 27.41 -17.58
N ARG A 217 19.58 27.54 -17.66
CA ARG A 217 20.27 28.60 -18.39
C ARG A 217 21.40 28.03 -19.24
N CYS A 218 21.71 28.72 -20.34
CA CYS A 218 22.91 28.46 -21.13
C CYS A 218 23.89 29.61 -20.90
N GLY A 219 24.87 29.40 -20.02
CA GLY A 219 25.72 30.49 -19.54
C GLY A 219 24.87 31.53 -18.79
N ASP A 220 25.07 32.80 -19.10
CA ASP A 220 24.22 33.90 -18.59
C ASP A 220 22.92 34.08 -19.42
N GLY A 221 22.73 33.28 -20.48
CA GLY A 221 21.60 33.35 -21.41
C GLY A 221 20.43 32.42 -21.08
N PRO A 222 19.27 32.59 -21.73
CA PRO A 222 18.19 31.60 -21.69
C PRO A 222 18.65 30.25 -22.26
N VAL A 223 17.82 29.21 -22.08
CA VAL A 223 18.03 27.94 -22.78
C VAL A 223 18.11 28.14 -24.30
N CYS A 224 18.87 27.27 -24.96
CA CYS A 224 18.89 27.19 -26.41
C CYS A 224 17.53 26.75 -26.97
N ASP A 225 17.27 27.12 -28.23
CA ASP A 225 16.17 26.54 -29.02
C ASP A 225 16.31 25.00 -29.06
N LEU A 226 15.20 24.28 -29.19
CA LEU A 226 15.15 22.81 -29.24
C LEU A 226 16.03 22.19 -30.34
N THR A 227 16.52 23.00 -31.28
CA THR A 227 17.44 22.59 -32.37
C THR A 227 18.93 22.71 -32.01
N PHE A 228 19.31 23.26 -30.85
CA PHE A 228 20.71 23.49 -30.47
C PHE A 228 21.01 23.06 -29.02
N GLU A 229 22.20 22.48 -28.82
CA GLU A 229 22.72 22.13 -27.49
C GLU A 229 23.50 23.32 -26.89
N CYS A 230 23.51 23.42 -25.56
CA CYS A 230 24.36 24.35 -24.83
C CYS A 230 25.69 23.67 -24.49
N THR A 231 26.79 24.19 -25.04
CA THR A 231 28.14 23.73 -24.69
C THR A 231 28.96 24.91 -24.20
N GLY A 232 29.34 24.90 -22.91
CA GLY A 232 30.18 25.94 -22.31
C GLY A 232 29.53 27.33 -22.31
N GLY A 233 28.22 27.40 -22.10
CA GLY A 233 27.45 28.65 -22.07
C GLY A 233 27.15 29.28 -23.43
N ALA A 234 27.27 28.53 -24.53
CA ALA A 234 26.89 28.97 -25.87
C ALA A 234 26.06 27.89 -26.59
N CYS A 235 25.06 28.34 -27.37
CA CYS A 235 24.25 27.47 -28.20
C CYS A 235 24.99 27.07 -29.49
N GLY A 236 25.04 25.77 -29.77
CA GLY A 236 25.70 25.18 -30.94
C GLY A 236 25.13 23.81 -31.30
N GLY A 237 25.65 23.22 -32.38
CA GLY A 237 25.29 21.89 -32.90
C GLY A 237 26.29 21.44 -33.96
#